data_AF-A0A2H0DVH9-F1
#
_entry.id   AF-A0A2H0DVH9-F1
#
_cell.length_a   1.000
_cell.length_b   1.000
_cell.length_c   1.000
_cell.angle_alpha   90.00
_cell.angle_beta   90.00
_cell.angle_gamma   90.00
#
_symmetry.space_group_name_H-M   'P 1'
#
loop_
_entity.id
_entity.type
_entity.pdbx_description
1 polymer ?
#
loop_
_entity_poly.entity_id
_entity_poly.type
_entity_poly.pdbx_seq_one_letter_code
_entity_poly.pdbx_strand_id
1 'polypeptide(L)'
;AVINFTLFEQAIDLVGGVDVNVIPGFTDTEFPIPGREKALPRSSRYESISFPQGLNHFNGTTALKFVRSRHAEGEEGTDFSRSRRQQLVISSLRQKILTPSFLLDQKKVDNLLDIIGANLITNIPSKLYPTLAKLALDSKDSPVKSVPLSITPDENGVTILYNPPKFKFGGKWVLIPKDNNWNALKQYLKNHLNISK
;
A
#
# COMPACT_ATOMS: atom_id res chain seq x y z
N ALA A 1 -1.58 1.85 -13.45
CA ALA A 1 -0.31 2.43 -12.97
C ALA A 1 0.55 1.31 -12.40
N VAL A 2 1.80 1.21 -12.85
CA VAL A 2 2.82 0.32 -12.26
C VAL A 2 3.95 1.21 -11.73
N ILE A 3 4.42 0.94 -10.52
CA ILE A 3 5.44 1.72 -9.80
C ILE A 3 6.54 0.76 -9.35
N ASN A 4 7.80 1.14 -9.56
CA ASN A 4 8.95 0.40 -9.03
C ASN A 4 9.39 0.96 -7.67
N PHE A 5 10.32 0.28 -6.99
CA PHE A 5 10.77 0.68 -5.67
C PHE A 5 11.48 2.05 -5.66
N THR A 6 12.29 2.34 -6.68
CA THR A 6 12.99 3.62 -6.80
C THR A 6 12.03 4.78 -6.91
N LEU A 7 11.02 4.67 -7.78
CA LEU A 7 9.97 5.68 -7.96
C LEU A 7 9.20 5.91 -6.65
N PHE A 8 8.90 4.83 -5.93
CA PHE A 8 8.22 4.92 -4.63
C PHE A 8 9.05 5.71 -3.61
N GLU A 9 10.34 5.38 -3.45
CA GLU A 9 11.22 6.07 -2.50
C GLU A 9 11.36 7.56 -2.86
N GLN A 10 11.62 7.87 -4.13
CA GLN A 10 11.75 9.24 -4.62
C GLN A 10 10.50 10.07 -4.39
N ALA A 11 9.31 9.50 -4.61
CA ALA A 11 8.04 10.20 -4.39
C ALA A 11 7.83 10.54 -2.91
N ILE A 12 8.18 9.62 -2.00
CA ILE A 12 8.09 9.83 -0.54
C ILE A 12 9.11 10.90 -0.09
N ASP A 13 10.35 10.82 -0.58
CA ASP A 13 11.40 11.77 -0.19
C ASP A 13 11.11 13.18 -0.72
N LEU A 14 10.53 13.31 -1.93
CA LEU A 14 10.16 14.60 -2.51
C LEU A 14 9.14 15.37 -1.65
N VAL A 15 8.21 14.65 -1.01
CA VAL A 15 7.23 15.27 -0.11
C VAL A 15 7.78 15.50 1.30
N GLY A 16 9.07 15.24 1.53
CA GLY A 16 9.73 15.36 2.82
C GLY A 16 9.38 14.23 3.79
N GLY A 17 9.09 13.03 3.27
CA GLY A 17 8.66 11.88 4.07
C GLY A 17 7.16 11.87 4.40
N VAL A 18 6.71 10.78 5.01
CA VAL A 18 5.31 10.55 5.39
C VAL A 18 5.18 10.22 6.87
N ASP A 19 4.11 10.72 7.49
CA ASP A 19 3.79 10.41 8.88
C ASP A 19 2.77 9.26 8.92
N VAL A 20 3.11 8.16 9.59
CA VAL A 20 2.30 6.94 9.64
C VAL A 20 2.07 6.55 11.10
N ASN A 21 0.81 6.37 11.47
CA ASN A 21 0.44 5.85 12.78
C ASN A 21 0.46 4.31 12.77
N VAL A 22 1.47 3.71 13.41
CA VAL A 22 1.71 2.26 13.42
C VAL A 22 1.01 1.64 14.62
N ILE A 23 0.00 0.79 14.37
CA ILE A 23 -0.77 0.13 15.43
C ILE A 23 -1.18 -1.29 14.98
N PRO A 24 -0.70 -2.36 15.66
CA PRO A 24 0.33 -2.36 16.70
C PRO A 24 1.74 -2.08 16.14
N GLY A 25 2.69 -1.76 17.02
CA GLY A 25 4.11 -1.80 16.66
C GLY A 25 4.58 -3.23 16.36
N PHE A 26 5.59 -3.39 15.51
CA PHE A 26 6.11 -4.71 15.13
C PHE A 26 7.59 -4.71 14.76
N THR A 27 8.17 -5.91 14.76
CA THR A 27 9.56 -6.15 14.34
C THR A 27 9.58 -7.30 13.34
N ASP A 28 10.36 -7.15 12.27
CA ASP A 28 10.63 -8.17 11.25
C ASP A 28 12.14 -8.47 11.29
N THR A 29 12.49 -9.69 11.69
CA THR A 29 13.89 -10.13 11.87
C THR A 29 14.47 -10.82 10.62
N GLU A 30 13.65 -11.04 9.60
CA GLU A 30 14.02 -11.71 8.35
C GLU A 30 13.81 -10.78 7.13
N PHE A 31 13.98 -9.47 7.29
CA PHE A 31 13.86 -8.55 6.15
C PHE A 31 15.06 -8.74 5.19
N PRO A 32 14.84 -9.01 3.89
CA PRO A 32 15.92 -9.37 2.98
C PRO A 32 16.83 -8.19 2.66
N ILE A 33 18.15 -8.39 2.80
CA ILE A 33 19.18 -7.44 2.37
C ILE A 33 19.40 -7.61 0.86
N PRO A 34 19.15 -6.58 0.04
CA PRO A 34 19.37 -6.65 -1.41
C PRO A 34 20.82 -7.06 -1.74
N GLY A 35 20.99 -8.00 -2.67
CA GLY A 35 22.30 -8.49 -3.10
C GLY A 35 22.92 -9.55 -2.19
N ARG A 36 22.29 -9.89 -1.06
CA ARG A 36 22.75 -10.95 -0.15
C ARG A 36 21.89 -12.21 -0.22
N GLU A 37 21.08 -12.40 -1.25
CA GLU A 37 20.12 -13.51 -1.36
C GLU A 37 20.79 -14.90 -1.31
N LYS A 38 22.06 -14.97 -1.72
CA LYS A 38 22.88 -16.19 -1.72
C LYS A 38 23.95 -16.22 -0.63
N ALA A 39 24.03 -15.21 0.23
CA ALA A 39 25.05 -15.13 1.27
C ALA A 39 24.98 -16.32 2.24
N LEU A 40 26.13 -16.73 2.75
CA LEU A 40 26.26 -17.75 3.79
C LEU A 40 27.01 -17.14 4.99
N PRO A 41 26.58 -17.43 6.23
CA PRO A 41 25.41 -18.23 6.62
C PRO A 41 24.07 -17.57 6.22
N ARG A 42 22.96 -18.33 6.25
CA ARG A 42 21.61 -17.83 5.86
C ARG A 42 21.20 -16.58 6.65
N SER A 43 21.64 -16.43 7.90
CA SER A 43 21.39 -15.23 8.71
C SER A 43 21.96 -13.96 8.10
N SER A 44 23.07 -14.04 7.35
CA SER A 44 23.69 -12.87 6.69
C SER A 44 22.89 -12.33 5.50
N ARG A 45 21.78 -12.99 5.13
CA ARG A 45 20.86 -12.56 4.07
C ARG A 45 19.83 -11.53 4.55
N TYR A 46 19.67 -11.38 5.86
CA TYR A 46 18.58 -10.62 6.46
C TYR A 46 19.06 -9.55 7.43
N GLU A 47 18.26 -8.51 7.58
CA GLU A 47 18.38 -7.48 8.61
C GLU A 47 17.12 -7.47 9.48
N SER A 48 17.27 -7.00 10.73
CA SER A 48 16.14 -6.74 11.60
C SER A 48 15.66 -5.30 11.44
N ILE A 49 14.37 -5.12 11.20
CA ILE A 49 13.71 -3.81 11.11
C ILE A 49 12.59 -3.75 12.14
N SER A 50 12.41 -2.60 12.77
CA SER A 50 11.39 -2.40 13.81
C SER A 50 10.65 -1.10 13.59
N PHE A 51 9.33 -1.14 13.82
CA PHE A 51 8.43 -0.01 13.71
C PHE A 51 7.69 0.13 15.04
N PRO A 52 8.07 1.10 15.89
CA PRO A 52 7.45 1.26 17.20
C PRO A 52 6.00 1.71 17.04
N GLN A 53 5.16 1.35 18.01
CA GLN A 53 3.77 1.75 18.03
C GLN A 53 3.63 3.28 18.15
N GLY A 54 2.67 3.85 17.42
CA GLY A 54 2.34 5.27 17.44
C GLY A 54 2.74 6.00 16.16
N LEU A 55 2.77 7.33 16.24
CA LEU A 55 3.09 8.18 15.10
C LEU A 55 4.58 8.14 14.79
N ASN A 56 4.92 7.71 13.57
CA ASN A 56 6.29 7.62 13.08
C ASN A 56 6.45 8.45 11.81
N HIS A 57 7.61 9.06 11.64
CA HIS A 57 7.98 9.74 10.39
C HIS A 57 8.89 8.85 9.54
N PHE A 58 8.48 8.55 8.31
CA PHE A 58 9.20 7.68 7.39
C PHE A 58 9.72 8.44 6.16
N ASN A 59 11.02 8.35 5.91
CA ASN A 59 11.61 8.65 4.60
C ASN A 59 11.33 7.52 3.59
N GLY A 60 11.73 7.69 2.34
CA GLY A 60 11.49 6.75 1.25
C GLY A 60 11.93 5.32 1.58
N THR A 61 13.18 5.16 2.02
CA THR A 61 13.72 3.83 2.39
C THR A 61 12.94 3.18 3.53
N THR A 62 12.62 3.93 4.59
CA THR A 62 11.88 3.38 5.75
C THR A 62 10.45 3.03 5.37
N ALA A 63 9.78 3.89 4.59
CA ALA A 63 8.44 3.64 4.07
C ALA A 63 8.43 2.41 3.17
N LEU A 64 9.47 2.21 2.34
CA LEU A 64 9.58 1.05 1.46
C LEU A 64 9.72 -0.24 2.27
N LYS A 65 10.58 -0.22 3.31
CA LYS A 65 10.73 -1.34 4.25
C LYS A 65 9.39 -1.67 4.94
N PHE A 66 8.68 -0.64 5.42
CA PHE A 66 7.39 -0.80 6.09
C PHE A 66 6.33 -1.51 5.22
N VAL A 67 6.18 -1.10 3.95
CA VAL A 67 5.20 -1.70 3.03
C VAL A 67 5.63 -3.05 2.44
N ARG A 68 6.90 -3.42 2.60
CA ARG A 68 7.47 -4.69 2.11
C ARG A 68 7.64 -5.76 3.18
N SER A 69 7.65 -5.41 4.47
CA SER A 69 7.78 -6.37 5.56
C SER A 69 6.70 -7.46 5.51
N ARG A 70 7.13 -8.70 5.77
CA ARG A 70 6.31 -9.94 5.69
C ARG A 70 6.67 -10.99 6.73
N HIS A 71 7.76 -10.83 7.45
CA HIS A 71 8.27 -11.82 8.41
C HIS A 71 8.23 -11.28 9.84
N ALA A 72 7.32 -10.34 10.11
CA ALA A 72 7.00 -9.97 11.47
C ALA A 72 6.26 -11.10 12.19
N GLU A 73 6.49 -11.25 13.48
CA GLU A 73 5.78 -12.23 14.30
C GLU A 73 4.29 -11.88 14.43
N GLY A 74 3.43 -12.91 14.48
CA GLY A 74 1.99 -12.75 14.65
C GLY A 74 1.27 -12.16 13.43
N GLU A 75 0.20 -11.40 13.70
CA GLU A 75 -0.71 -10.86 12.67
C GLU A 75 -0.03 -9.88 11.70
N GLU A 76 1.04 -9.20 12.12
CA GLU A 76 1.73 -8.20 11.30
C GLU A 76 2.58 -8.82 10.18
N GLY A 77 2.89 -10.12 10.26
CA GLY A 77 3.54 -10.88 9.18
C GLY A 77 2.59 -11.28 8.04
N THR A 78 1.28 -11.09 8.20
CA THR A 78 0.31 -11.52 7.18
C THR A 78 0.30 -10.60 5.95
N ASP A 79 -0.16 -11.15 4.82
CA ASP A 79 -0.35 -10.36 3.59
C ASP A 79 -1.43 -9.28 3.75
N PHE A 80 -2.43 -9.52 4.60
CA PHE A 80 -3.47 -8.55 4.91
C PHE A 80 -2.90 -7.35 5.66
N SER A 81 -2.05 -7.57 6.67
CA SER A 81 -1.38 -6.49 7.39
C SER A 81 -0.42 -5.73 6.48
N ARG A 82 0.26 -6.42 5.55
CA ARG A 82 1.06 -5.75 4.50
C ARG A 82 0.21 -4.84 3.60
N SER A 83 -0.95 -5.32 3.14
CA SER A 83 -1.88 -4.51 2.34
C SER A 83 -2.40 -3.29 3.12
N ARG A 84 -2.72 -3.46 4.41
CA ARG A 84 -3.09 -2.37 5.31
C ARG A 84 -1.96 -1.33 5.41
N ARG A 85 -0.71 -1.75 5.59
CA ARG A 85 0.46 -0.84 5.64
C ARG A 85 0.63 -0.06 4.33
N GLN A 86 0.41 -0.70 3.18
CA GLN A 86 0.42 -0.02 1.88
C GLN A 86 -0.66 1.07 1.80
N GLN A 87 -1.88 0.77 2.26
CA GLN A 87 -2.97 1.75 2.31
C GLN A 87 -2.65 2.93 3.23
N LEU A 88 -2.06 2.67 4.40
CA LEU A 88 -1.61 3.73 5.33
C LEU A 88 -0.61 4.67 4.65
N VAL A 89 0.42 4.13 3.98
CA VAL A 89 1.42 4.96 3.30
C VAL A 89 0.82 5.73 2.12
N ILE A 90 -0.07 5.13 1.33
CA ILE A 90 -0.78 5.83 0.24
C ILE A 90 -1.60 7.00 0.80
N SER A 91 -2.31 6.78 1.91
CA SER A 91 -3.10 7.83 2.58
C SER A 91 -2.21 8.95 3.12
N SER A 92 -1.10 8.63 3.78
CA SER A 92 -0.15 9.61 4.31
C SER A 92 0.55 10.40 3.18
N LEU A 93 0.92 9.74 2.09
CA LEU A 93 1.48 10.41 0.91
C LEU A 93 0.47 11.38 0.28
N ARG A 94 -0.80 10.96 0.14
CA ARG A 94 -1.89 11.83 -0.31
C ARG A 94 -2.01 13.08 0.57
N GLN A 95 -2.00 12.91 1.90
CA GLN A 95 -2.09 14.03 2.83
C GLN A 95 -0.93 15.02 2.65
N LYS A 96 0.29 14.53 2.45
CA LYS A 96 1.48 15.38 2.19
C LYS A 96 1.38 16.15 0.88
N ILE A 97 0.99 15.47 -0.21
CA ILE A 97 0.86 16.08 -1.55
C ILE A 97 -0.23 17.15 -1.58
N LEU A 98 -1.35 16.95 -0.87
CA LEU A 98 -2.48 17.87 -0.88
C LEU A 98 -2.35 19.06 0.10
N THR A 99 -1.19 19.24 0.74
CA THR A 99 -0.93 20.40 1.59
C THR A 99 -0.71 21.67 0.76
N PRO A 100 -1.14 22.86 1.23
CA PRO A 100 -0.84 24.11 0.55
C PRO A 100 0.66 24.34 0.35
N SER A 101 1.50 23.95 1.32
CA SER A 101 2.95 24.11 1.25
C SER A 101 3.60 23.26 0.15
N PHE A 102 3.03 22.10 -0.19
CA PHE A 102 3.48 21.31 -1.33
C PHE A 102 2.91 21.85 -2.65
N LEU A 103 1.60 22.10 -2.70
CA LEU A 103 0.90 22.50 -3.93
C LEU A 103 1.31 23.87 -4.47
N LEU A 104 1.66 24.81 -3.58
CA LEU A 104 2.12 26.15 -3.95
C LEU A 104 3.62 26.21 -4.26
N ASP A 105 4.35 25.11 -3.99
CA ASP A 105 5.76 24.98 -4.37
C ASP A 105 5.85 24.38 -5.78
N GLN A 106 5.85 25.27 -6.78
CA GLN A 106 5.89 24.91 -8.19
C GLN A 106 7.03 23.94 -8.51
N LYS A 107 8.20 24.13 -7.89
CA LYS A 107 9.38 23.30 -8.14
C LYS A 107 9.18 21.88 -7.64
N LYS A 108 8.54 21.69 -6.47
CA LYS A 108 8.19 20.35 -5.97
C LYS A 108 7.12 19.68 -6.83
N VAL A 109 6.13 20.44 -7.28
CA VAL A 109 5.06 19.91 -8.15
C VAL A 109 5.64 19.45 -9.48
N ASP A 110 6.49 20.25 -10.12
CA ASP A 110 7.15 19.91 -11.38
C ASP A 110 8.04 18.67 -11.21
N ASN A 111 8.85 18.62 -10.15
CA ASN A 111 9.66 17.44 -9.85
C ASN A 111 8.81 16.16 -9.64
N LEU A 112 7.64 16.28 -9.00
CA LEU A 112 6.73 15.15 -8.82
C LEU A 112 6.21 14.65 -10.17
N LEU A 113 5.81 15.58 -11.04
CA LEU A 113 5.33 15.27 -12.38
C LEU A 113 6.42 14.64 -13.25
N ASP A 114 7.66 15.10 -13.14
CA ASP A 114 8.81 14.53 -13.85
C ASP A 114 9.11 13.10 -13.37
N ILE A 115 9.16 12.88 -12.05
CA ILE A 115 9.39 11.58 -11.43
C ILE A 115 8.30 10.58 -11.87
N ILE A 116 7.04 11.01 -11.85
CA ILE A 116 5.91 10.23 -12.35
C ILE A 116 6.05 9.99 -13.86
N GLY A 117 6.30 11.02 -14.67
CA GLY A 117 6.36 10.94 -16.12
C GLY A 117 7.46 10.02 -16.64
N ALA A 118 8.62 9.99 -15.97
CA ALA A 118 9.76 9.17 -16.38
C ALA A 118 9.58 7.66 -16.07
N ASN A 119 8.75 7.31 -15.08
CA ASN A 119 8.76 5.96 -14.50
C ASN A 119 7.37 5.33 -14.33
N LEU A 120 6.28 6.08 -14.51
CA LEU A 120 4.92 5.57 -14.37
C LEU A 120 4.42 4.96 -15.67
N ILE A 121 4.19 3.65 -15.66
CA ILE A 121 3.46 2.99 -16.75
C ILE A 121 1.96 3.14 -16.48
N THR A 122 1.28 3.95 -17.30
CA THR A 122 -0.16 4.21 -17.17
C THR A 122 -0.85 4.31 -18.53
N ASN A 123 -2.12 3.90 -18.58
CA ASN A 123 -3.00 4.06 -19.72
C ASN A 123 -3.99 5.23 -19.53
N ILE A 124 -3.83 6.03 -18.47
CA ILE A 124 -4.60 7.25 -18.24
C ILE A 124 -4.08 8.32 -19.22
N PRO A 125 -4.92 8.86 -20.12
CA PRO A 125 -4.50 9.94 -21.01
C PRO A 125 -4.04 11.18 -20.24
N SER A 126 -2.90 11.77 -20.61
CA SER A 126 -2.33 12.95 -19.95
C SER A 126 -3.27 14.15 -19.90
N LYS A 127 -4.15 14.30 -20.90
CA LYS A 127 -5.22 15.31 -20.92
C LYS A 127 -6.20 15.22 -19.73
N LEU A 128 -6.27 14.08 -19.04
CA LEU A 128 -7.10 13.90 -17.84
C LEU A 128 -6.37 14.28 -16.55
N TYR A 129 -5.06 14.48 -16.55
CA TYR A 129 -4.30 14.78 -15.34
C TYR A 129 -4.79 16.04 -14.63
N PRO A 130 -5.12 17.15 -15.32
CA PRO A 130 -5.69 18.33 -14.65
C PRO A 130 -7.04 18.03 -13.97
N THR A 131 -7.88 17.21 -14.60
CA THR A 131 -9.18 16.79 -14.03
C THR A 131 -8.98 15.92 -12.79
N LEU A 132 -8.03 14.98 -12.82
CA LEU A 132 -7.69 14.14 -11.69
C LEU A 132 -7.08 14.94 -10.54
N ALA A 133 -6.23 15.92 -10.84
CA ALA A 133 -5.67 16.84 -9.86
C ALA A 133 -6.77 17.66 -9.17
N LYS A 134 -7.70 18.22 -9.95
CA LYS A 134 -8.87 18.92 -9.41
C LYS A 134 -9.71 18.01 -8.50
N LEU A 135 -10.01 16.79 -8.94
CA LEU A 135 -10.76 15.81 -8.14
C LEU A 135 -10.03 15.48 -6.82
N ALA A 136 -8.70 15.35 -6.85
CA ALA A 136 -7.91 15.10 -5.65
C ALA A 136 -7.98 16.27 -4.65
N LEU A 137 -7.97 17.52 -5.15
CA LEU A 137 -8.14 18.72 -4.33
C LEU A 137 -9.55 18.84 -3.75
N ASP A 138 -10.57 18.65 -4.60
CA ASP A 138 -11.98 18.73 -4.19
C ASP A 138 -12.32 17.66 -3.14
N SER A 139 -11.65 16.50 -3.20
CA SER A 139 -11.85 15.40 -2.25
C SER A 139 -10.89 15.43 -1.06
N LYS A 140 -9.99 16.42 -0.90
CA LYS A 140 -8.87 16.36 0.06
C LYS A 140 -9.29 16.04 1.50
N ASP A 141 -10.45 16.54 1.92
CA ASP A 141 -11.00 16.35 3.26
C ASP A 141 -11.95 15.13 3.35
N SER A 142 -12.23 14.47 2.23
CA SER A 142 -13.03 13.24 2.20
C SER A 142 -12.24 12.07 2.78
N PRO A 143 -12.87 11.24 3.65
CA PRO A 143 -12.24 10.06 4.20
C PRO A 143 -11.99 9.04 3.09
N VAL A 144 -10.80 8.43 3.08
CA VAL A 144 -10.49 7.31 2.19
C VAL A 144 -10.99 6.03 2.84
N LYS A 145 -12.06 5.45 2.29
CA LYS A 145 -12.51 4.11 2.71
C LYS A 145 -11.61 3.06 2.08
N SER A 146 -10.98 2.25 2.91
CA SER A 146 -10.22 1.08 2.47
C SER A 146 -11.07 -0.17 2.64
N VAL A 147 -11.24 -0.94 1.56
CA VAL A 147 -12.03 -2.18 1.55
C VAL A 147 -11.08 -3.34 1.28
N PRO A 148 -10.50 -3.98 2.32
CA PRO A 148 -9.62 -5.11 2.13
C PRO A 148 -10.41 -6.33 1.65
N LEU A 149 -9.91 -7.00 0.62
CA LEU A 149 -10.44 -8.30 0.21
C LEU A 149 -9.84 -9.39 1.10
N SER A 150 -10.46 -9.61 2.26
CA SER A 150 -9.95 -10.54 3.29
C SER A 150 -10.79 -11.81 3.45
N ILE A 151 -10.27 -12.72 4.27
CA ILE A 151 -10.97 -13.93 4.75
C ILE A 151 -11.75 -13.69 6.05
N THR A 152 -11.78 -12.46 6.54
CA THR A 152 -12.53 -12.06 7.73
C THR A 152 -13.83 -11.36 7.32
N PRO A 153 -14.86 -11.37 8.17
CA PRO A 153 -16.05 -10.55 7.94
C PRO A 153 -15.70 -9.06 7.87
N ASP A 154 -16.38 -8.32 7.00
CA ASP A 154 -16.35 -6.86 6.97
C ASP A 154 -17.26 -6.25 8.05
N GLU A 155 -17.44 -4.92 8.01
CA GLU A 155 -18.29 -4.17 8.95
C GLU A 155 -19.76 -4.63 8.97
N ASN A 156 -20.24 -5.24 7.89
CA ASN A 156 -21.60 -5.77 7.75
C ASN A 156 -21.65 -7.29 8.02
N GLY A 157 -20.55 -7.89 8.49
CA GLY A 157 -20.46 -9.33 8.73
C GLY A 157 -20.27 -10.16 7.45
N VAL A 158 -20.00 -9.53 6.30
CA VAL A 158 -19.84 -10.23 5.02
C VAL A 158 -18.39 -10.64 4.82
N THR A 159 -18.15 -11.93 4.59
CA THR A 159 -16.84 -12.45 4.18
C THR A 159 -16.93 -12.97 2.75
N ILE A 160 -16.17 -12.38 1.82
CA ILE A 160 -16.31 -12.68 0.39
C ILE A 160 -15.29 -13.69 -0.16
N LEU A 161 -14.14 -13.83 0.50
CA LEU A 161 -13.08 -14.78 0.15
C LEU A 161 -12.88 -15.82 1.26
N TYR A 162 -12.32 -16.97 0.89
CA TYR A 162 -11.79 -17.95 1.84
C TYR A 162 -10.48 -18.54 1.33
N ASN A 163 -9.70 -19.11 2.25
CA ASN A 163 -8.52 -19.89 1.92
C ASN A 163 -8.87 -21.39 1.95
N PRO A 164 -8.93 -22.08 0.79
CA PRO A 164 -9.19 -23.52 0.75
C PRO A 164 -7.97 -24.32 1.23
N PRO A 165 -8.15 -25.61 1.58
CA PRO A 165 -7.03 -26.49 1.92
C PRO A 165 -5.96 -26.53 0.81
N LYS A 166 -4.70 -26.30 1.20
CA LYS A 166 -3.55 -26.14 0.27
C LYS A 166 -3.37 -27.32 -0.69
N PHE A 167 -3.73 -28.55 -0.28
CA PHE A 167 -3.59 -29.74 -1.13
C PHE A 167 -4.41 -29.65 -2.43
N LYS A 168 -5.53 -28.92 -2.43
CA LYS A 168 -6.34 -28.68 -3.64
C LYS A 168 -5.64 -27.80 -4.68
N PHE A 169 -4.58 -27.09 -4.28
CA PHE A 169 -3.86 -26.11 -5.10
C PHE A 169 -2.36 -26.36 -5.13
N GLY A 170 -1.94 -27.63 -5.07
CA GLY A 170 -0.52 -28.01 -5.17
C GLY A 170 0.34 -27.45 -4.04
N GLY A 171 -0.21 -27.35 -2.82
CA GLY A 171 0.48 -26.80 -1.65
C GLY A 171 0.49 -25.28 -1.56
N LYS A 172 -0.10 -24.58 -2.54
CA LYS A 172 -0.11 -23.11 -2.58
C LYS A 172 -1.19 -22.52 -1.68
N TRP A 173 -0.89 -21.38 -1.08
CA TRP A 173 -1.87 -20.56 -0.37
C TRP A 173 -2.58 -19.67 -1.39
N VAL A 174 -3.91 -19.77 -1.48
CA VAL A 174 -4.74 -19.05 -2.46
C VAL A 174 -5.97 -18.44 -1.79
N LEU A 175 -6.56 -17.43 -2.42
CA LEU A 175 -7.85 -16.89 -2.03
C LEU A 175 -8.88 -17.16 -3.12
N ILE A 176 -10.03 -17.72 -2.75
CA ILE A 176 -11.11 -18.10 -3.66
C ILE A 176 -12.40 -17.42 -3.19
N PRO A 177 -13.24 -16.89 -4.11
CA PRO A 177 -14.58 -16.43 -3.79
C PRO A 177 -15.41 -17.51 -3.13
N LYS A 178 -16.16 -17.19 -2.08
CA LYS A 178 -17.00 -18.19 -1.38
C LYS A 178 -18.05 -18.86 -2.27
N ASP A 179 -18.52 -18.16 -3.30
CA ASP A 179 -19.49 -18.65 -4.27
C ASP A 179 -18.87 -19.50 -5.40
N ASN A 180 -17.54 -19.62 -5.44
CA ASN A 180 -16.74 -20.26 -6.48
C ASN A 180 -17.03 -19.77 -7.93
N ASN A 181 -17.73 -18.64 -8.12
CA ASN A 181 -18.10 -18.14 -9.44
C ASN A 181 -17.98 -16.61 -9.61
N TRP A 182 -17.36 -15.93 -8.63
CA TRP A 182 -17.00 -14.51 -8.66
C TRP A 182 -18.18 -13.53 -8.68
N ASN A 183 -19.43 -13.98 -8.76
CA ASN A 183 -20.60 -13.12 -8.89
C ASN A 183 -20.84 -12.31 -7.62
N ALA A 184 -20.76 -12.97 -6.46
CA ALA A 184 -20.82 -12.33 -5.16
C ALA A 184 -19.67 -11.33 -5.00
N LEU A 185 -18.45 -11.64 -5.44
CA LEU A 185 -17.34 -10.68 -5.37
C LEU A 185 -17.61 -9.44 -6.24
N LYS A 186 -18.12 -9.63 -7.47
CA LYS A 186 -18.49 -8.51 -8.34
C LYS A 186 -19.59 -7.66 -7.71
N GLN A 187 -20.62 -8.28 -7.13
CA GLN A 187 -21.70 -7.57 -6.45
C GLN A 187 -21.19 -6.84 -5.20
N TYR A 188 -20.33 -7.48 -4.41
CA TYR A 188 -19.67 -6.89 -3.26
C TYR A 188 -18.91 -5.62 -3.63
N LEU A 189 -18.08 -5.69 -4.67
CA LEU A 189 -17.34 -4.52 -5.18
C LEU A 189 -18.30 -3.46 -5.73
N LYS A 190 -19.34 -3.85 -6.47
CA LYS A 190 -20.35 -2.91 -6.99
C LYS A 190 -21.04 -2.14 -5.86
N ASN A 191 -21.39 -2.79 -4.76
CA ASN A 191 -22.03 -2.14 -3.62
C ASN A 191 -21.09 -1.13 -2.94
N HIS A 192 -19.77 -1.41 -2.90
CA HIS A 192 -18.77 -0.50 -2.35
C HIS A 192 -18.41 0.67 -3.29
N LEU A 193 -18.57 0.49 -4.61
CA LEU A 193 -18.32 1.52 -5.62
C LEU A 193 -19.55 2.39 -5.91
N ASN A 194 -20.74 1.79 -5.86
CA ASN A 194 -22.02 2.46 -6.05
C ASN A 194 -22.55 3.03 -4.72
N ILE A 195 -21.70 3.63 -3.91
CA ILE A 195 -22.19 4.51 -2.86
C ILE A 195 -22.85 5.67 -3.61
N SER A 196 -24.16 5.53 -3.78
CA SER A 196 -25.07 6.53 -4.28
C SER A 196 -24.82 7.83 -3.52
N LYS A 197 -24.80 8.92 -4.28
CA LYS A 197 -24.74 10.32 -3.81
C LYS A 197 -25.47 10.55 -2.50
#